data_AF-A0A0A9B016-F1
#
_entry.id   AF-A0A0A9B016-F1
#
_cell.length_a   1.000
_cell.length_b   1.000
_cell.length_c   1.000
_cell.angle_alpha   90.00
_cell.angle_beta   90.00
_cell.angle_gamma   90.00
#
_symmetry.space_group_name_H-M   'P 1'
#
loop_
_entity.id
_entity.type
_entity.pdbx_description
1 polymer ?
#
loop_
_entity_poly.entity_id
_entity_poly.type
_entity_poly.pdbx_seq_one_letter_code
_entity_poly.pdbx_strand_id
1 'polypeptide(L)' 'MQKNCPYRELLDVSQRLKTASEVNAAILTSQSHEKDPKLPSLLKMLIWTQNQLDEKAAYPRINNFTTAALEDPSI' A
#
# COMPACT_ATOMS: atom_id res chain seq x y z
N MET A 1 42.76 -20.75 -27.82
CA MET A 1 41.28 -20.81 -27.89
C MET A 1 40.79 -20.40 -26.51
N GLN A 2 40.16 -19.25 -26.29
CA GLN A 2 38.82 -18.98 -26.77
C GLN A 2 38.56 -17.47 -26.79
N LYS A 3 38.04 -17.04 -27.95
CA LYS A 3 37.56 -15.72 -28.35
C LYS A 3 36.98 -14.91 -27.18
N ASN A 4 37.27 -13.61 -27.17
CA ASN A 4 36.54 -12.59 -26.41
C ASN A 4 35.05 -12.92 -26.43
N CYS A 5 34.55 -13.52 -25.35
CA CYS A 5 33.13 -13.82 -25.21
C CYS A 5 32.43 -12.46 -25.20
N PRO A 6 31.60 -12.14 -26.21
CA PRO A 6 31.00 -10.81 -26.35
C PRO A 6 30.07 -10.43 -25.19
N TYR A 7 29.76 -11.41 -24.33
CA TYR A 7 28.92 -11.27 -23.14
C TYR A 7 29.70 -11.34 -21.82
N ARG A 8 31.04 -11.21 -21.84
CA ARG A 8 31.88 -11.25 -20.62
C ARG A 8 31.42 -10.24 -19.56
N GLU A 9 30.99 -9.07 -19.98
CA GLU A 9 30.47 -8.01 -19.10
C GLU A 9 29.14 -8.40 -18.45
N LEU A 10 28.33 -9.26 -19.08
CA LEU A 10 27.10 -9.79 -18.48
C LEU A 10 27.38 -10.86 -17.41
N LEU A 11 28.46 -11.61 -17.60
CA LEU A 11 28.88 -12.67 -16.67
C LEU A 11 29.68 -12.12 -15.49
N ASP A 12 30.02 -10.83 -15.50
CA ASP A 12 30.74 -10.17 -14.42
C ASP A 12 29.93 -10.17 -13.12
N VAL A 13 30.62 -10.30 -11.99
CA VAL A 13 29.99 -10.28 -10.66
C VAL A 13 29.26 -8.96 -10.43
N SER A 14 29.83 -7.85 -10.89
CA SER A 14 29.24 -6.51 -10.73
C SER A 14 27.90 -6.40 -11.46
N GLN A 15 27.80 -6.98 -12.66
CA GLN A 15 26.56 -6.97 -13.41
C GLN A 15 25.49 -7.85 -12.75
N ARG A 16 25.86 -9.02 -12.20
CA ARG A 16 24.93 -9.85 -11.42
C ARG A 16 24.43 -9.13 -10.17
N LEU A 17 25.30 -8.44 -9.44
CA LEU A 17 24.91 -7.63 -8.27
C LEU A 17 23.99 -6.46 -8.66
N LYS A 18 24.30 -5.78 -9.76
CA LYS A 18 23.46 -4.70 -10.31
C LYS A 18 22.07 -5.20 -10.69
N THR A 19 22.00 -6.27 -11.47
CA THR A 19 20.73 -6.88 -11.88
C THR A 19 19.93 -7.37 -10.68
N ALA A 20 20.58 -8.00 -9.68
CA ALA A 20 19.90 -8.39 -8.45
C ALA A 20 19.34 -7.19 -7.68
N SER A 21 20.07 -6.07 -7.58
CA SER A 21 19.60 -4.84 -6.94
C SER A 21 18.39 -4.24 -7.65
N GLU A 22 18.46 -4.12 -8.98
CA GLU A 22 17.36 -3.58 -9.82
C GLU A 22 16.11 -4.46 -9.73
N VAL A 23 16.27 -5.79 -9.79
CA VAL A 23 15.16 -6.74 -9.64
C VAL A 23 14.58 -6.67 -8.23
N ASN A 24 15.41 -6.62 -7.18
CA ASN A 24 14.94 -6.50 -5.81
C ASN A 24 14.15 -5.19 -5.60
N ALA A 25 14.63 -4.08 -6.14
CA ALA A 25 13.93 -2.80 -6.09
C ALA A 25 12.58 -2.84 -6.85
N ALA A 26 12.55 -3.46 -8.03
CA ALA A 26 11.33 -3.63 -8.82
C ALA A 26 10.34 -4.56 -8.13
N ILE A 27 10.80 -5.65 -7.52
CA ILE A 27 9.98 -6.56 -6.72
C ILE A 27 9.39 -5.80 -5.53
N LEU A 28 10.21 -5.09 -4.74
CA LEU A 28 9.75 -4.30 -3.60
C LEU A 28 8.76 -3.20 -4.01
N THR A 29 8.93 -2.60 -5.21
CA THR A 29 8.00 -1.61 -5.78
C THR A 29 6.73 -2.24 -6.33
N SER A 30 6.80 -3.43 -6.93
CA SER A 30 5.61 -4.14 -7.43
C SER A 30 4.79 -4.76 -6.29
N GLN A 31 5.48 -5.16 -5.22
CA GLN A 31 4.90 -5.68 -3.98
C GLN A 31 4.69 -4.61 -2.93
N SER A 32 4.98 -3.33 -3.25
CA SER A 32 4.72 -2.24 -2.31
C SER A 32 3.21 -2.12 -2.13
N HIS A 33 2.71 -2.83 -1.11
CA HIS A 33 1.92 -2.17 -0.07
C HIS A 33 2.37 -0.72 0.02
N GLU A 34 1.44 0.22 -0.05
CA GLU A 34 1.79 1.62 0.18
C GLU A 34 2.66 1.72 1.44
N LYS A 35 3.71 2.56 1.38
CA LYS A 35 4.66 2.76 2.48
C LYS A 35 3.96 2.97 3.82
N ASP A 36 2.76 3.55 3.78
CA ASP A 36 1.88 3.73 4.90
C ASP A 36 0.63 2.84 4.79
N PRO A 37 0.20 2.21 5.90
CA PRO A 37 -1.06 1.48 5.91
C PRO A 37 -2.21 2.42 5.51
N LYS A 38 -3.08 1.99 4.58
CA LYS A 38 -4.26 2.75 4.15
C LYS A 38 -5.35 2.85 5.22
N LEU A 39 -5.33 1.94 6.18
CA LEU A 39 -6.41 1.81 7.15
C LEU A 39 -6.56 3.07 8.04
N PRO A 40 -5.49 3.64 8.63
CA PRO A 40 -5.59 4.90 9.38
C PRO A 40 -6.13 6.08 8.56
N SER A 41 -5.78 6.21 7.28
CA SER A 41 -6.28 7.31 6.44
C SER A 41 -7.77 7.12 6.10
N LEU A 42 -8.18 5.88 5.80
CA LEU A 42 -9.58 5.53 5.57
C LEU A 42 -10.44 5.73 6.83
N LEU A 43 -9.94 5.34 8.02
CA LEU A 43 -10.64 5.55 9.29
C LEU A 43 -10.82 7.04 9.60
N LYS A 44 -9.79 7.87 9.36
CA LYS A 44 -9.90 9.34 9.50
C LYS A 44 -10.95 9.91 8.56
N MET A 45 -10.98 9.45 7.30
CA MET A 45 -11.98 9.88 6.32
C MET A 45 -13.40 9.44 6.72
N LEU A 46 -13.56 8.22 7.24
CA LEU A 46 -14.83 7.72 7.75
C LEU A 46 -15.33 8.56 8.93
N ILE A 47 -14.49 8.84 9.93
CA ILE A 47 -14.85 9.71 11.06
C ILE A 47 -15.27 11.10 10.57
N TRP A 48 -14.48 11.69 9.66
CA TRP A 48 -14.76 13.00 9.12
C TRP A 48 -16.09 13.04 8.38
N THR A 49 -16.36 12.07 7.50
CA THR A 49 -17.63 11.99 6.75
C THR A 49 -18.83 11.79 7.65
N GLN A 50 -18.73 10.93 8.67
CA GLN A 50 -19.78 10.76 9.68
C GLN A 50 -20.08 12.09 10.39
N ASN A 51 -19.06 12.83 10.84
CA ASN A 51 -19.27 14.14 11.46
C ASN A 51 -19.93 15.17 10.52
N GLN A 52 -19.62 15.13 9.21
CA GLN A 52 -20.29 15.99 8.23
C GLN A 52 -21.75 15.60 7.98
N LEU A 53 -22.09 14.32 8.14
CA LEU A 53 -23.45 13.81 8.01
C LEU A 53 -24.29 14.08 9.25
N ASP A 54 -23.68 14.08 10.44
CA ASP A 54 -24.36 14.39 11.71
C ASP A 54 -25.10 15.75 11.69
N GLU A 55 -24.56 16.73 10.95
CA GLU A 55 -25.16 18.06 10.80
C GLU A 55 -26.32 18.10 9.78
N LYS A 56 -26.48 17.06 8.96
CA LYS A 56 -27.30 17.10 7.74
C LYS A 56 -28.42 16.05 7.68
N ALA A 57 -28.23 14.91 8.33
CA ALA A 57 -29.19 13.81 8.27
C ALA A 57 -29.07 12.89 9.48
N ALA A 58 -30.18 12.22 9.81
CA ALA A 58 -30.15 11.02 10.63
C ALA A 58 -29.74 9.84 9.75
N TYR A 59 -28.70 9.11 10.14
CA TYR A 59 -28.18 7.96 9.39
C TYR A 59 -27.56 6.94 10.35
N PRO A 60 -27.47 5.66 9.97
CA PRO A 60 -26.79 4.65 10.76
C PRO A 60 -25.28 4.94 10.86
N ARG A 61 -24.75 4.99 12.09
CA ARG A 61 -23.37 5.40 12.39
C ARG A 61 -22.55 4.23 12.91
N ILE A 62 -21.26 4.20 12.55
CA ILE A 62 -20.28 3.31 13.16
C ILE A 62 -19.63 4.03 14.34
N ASN A 63 -19.98 3.59 15.55
CA ASN A 63 -19.40 4.07 16.81
C ASN A 63 -18.23 3.20 17.29
N ASN A 64 -18.30 1.90 17.00
CA ASN A 64 -17.25 0.93 17.33
C ASN A 64 -16.54 0.44 16.06
N PHE A 65 -15.30 0.91 15.85
CA PHE A 65 -14.49 0.51 14.68
C PHE A 65 -13.91 -0.90 14.77
N THR A 66 -13.96 -1.56 15.93
CA THR A 66 -13.53 -2.96 16.08
C THR A 66 -14.59 -3.92 15.55
N THR A 67 -15.87 -3.63 15.78
CA THR A 67 -16.98 -4.45 15.29
C THR A 67 -17.55 -3.95 13.96
N ALA A 68 -17.33 -2.67 13.63
CA ALA A 68 -17.85 -2.00 12.44
C ALA A 68 -19.37 -2.12 12.25
N ALA A 69 -20.11 -2.32 13.35
CA ALA A 69 -21.56 -2.38 13.34
C ALA A 69 -22.15 -1.00 13.04
N LEU A 70 -23.18 -0.97 12.20
CA LEU A 70 -23.99 0.22 11.96
C LEU A 70 -25.06 0.30 13.04
N GLU A 71 -25.07 1.39 13.78
CA GLU A 71 -26.04 1.68 14.82
C GLU A 71 -27.01 2.73 14.29
N ASP A 72 -28.31 2.43 14.33
CA ASP A 72 -29.34 3.36 13.89
C ASP A 72 -29.32 4.64 14.74
N PRO A 73 -29.66 5.79 14.15
CA PRO A 73 -29.71 7.05 14.89
C PRO A 73 -30.77 6.96 15.98
N SER A 74 -30.38 7.28 17.22
CA SER A 74 -31.32 7.41 18.33
C SER A 74 -32.33 8.51 17.99
N ILE A 75 -33.60 8.11 17.83
CA ILE A 75 -34.74 8.97 17.50
C ILE A 75 -34.86 10.12 18.50
#